data_AF-A0A1Z8YWU8-F1
#
_entry.id   AF-A0A1Z8YWU8-F1
#
_cell.length_a   1.000
_cell.length_b   1.000
_cell.length_c   1.000
_cell.angle_alpha   90.00
_cell.angle_beta   90.00
_cell.angle_gamma   90.00
#
_symmetry.space_group_name_H-M   'P 1'
#
loop_
_entity.id
_entity.type
_entity.pdbx_description
1 polymer ?
#
loop_
_entity_poly.entity_id
_entity_poly.type
_entity_poly.pdbx_seq_one_letter_code
_entity_poly.pdbx_strand_id
1 'polypeptide(L)'
;MARKKGKKKITVRLELPKDDSTETNFTIILVIGMMLGMSCMGFWITNADLVFKPMNQMPMFLNLACPDSFDPNVPVPPTYADNQSCFLTQESPTIETWSEEWDKISSPGAAAFFIVPGIEQQRLGNQNHPPQTADVSCTAEADNSGTFTLSIVERAFDLSTTTIATQGMVSNSEECGLNNIPVQANKQYEIWVEIPSDQPAIRNFEFTVSVESYDGIPENMNNKSLWIGPKVDAGPFALHPTIFVNFFGLGLLIMVFPAALYSDAQARKIKAIEDKFPDFLRDLAEYWKGGLSMVVSVRTLARSEYGALNNDIQKMSDQLSWGIPFGDVMKMFANRVNTPLVHRAVSLIDEANKAGGKISDILVTAANDSREIKFLEGERVRAIASYISVIWVSYLVFMGVIVVLSKVFIPAIASSNSGGESESIGNMQINAVDPLFFLVVFFYGVSAQAVGNGAMAGLMATGRLANGMKHSGYMLILALFAFNFVAFSPELIGVPMAEGLVHSIGRMAPG
;
A
#
# COMPACT_ATOMS: atom_id res chain seq x y z
N MET A 1 67.07 -29.48 4.04
CA MET A 1 65.64 -29.71 3.76
C MET A 1 64.81 -28.84 4.73
N ALA A 2 64.49 -27.60 4.35
CA ALA A 2 63.82 -26.64 5.23
C ALA A 2 62.30 -26.68 5.02
N ARG A 3 61.57 -27.06 6.08
CA ARG A 3 60.12 -27.26 6.07
C ARG A 3 59.42 -25.90 6.20
N LYS A 4 58.80 -25.42 5.11
CA LYS A 4 57.93 -24.22 5.07
C LYS A 4 56.80 -24.37 6.10
N LYS A 5 56.83 -23.59 7.19
CA LYS A 5 55.67 -23.39 8.07
C LYS A 5 54.61 -22.62 7.29
N GLY A 6 53.44 -23.24 7.11
CA GLY A 6 52.29 -22.62 6.45
C GLY A 6 51.87 -21.32 7.15
N LYS A 7 51.68 -20.26 6.36
CA LYS A 7 51.12 -18.99 6.82
C LYS A 7 49.73 -19.26 7.39
N LYS A 8 49.52 -19.05 8.70
CA LYS A 8 48.17 -19.01 9.29
C LYS A 8 47.45 -17.83 8.65
N LYS A 9 46.40 -18.11 7.88
CA LYS A 9 45.50 -17.13 7.29
C LYS A 9 44.79 -16.44 8.46
N ILE A 10 45.10 -15.17 8.72
CA ILE A 10 44.36 -14.37 9.70
C ILE A 10 43.03 -14.03 9.03
N THR A 11 41.99 -14.81 9.33
CA THR A 11 40.62 -14.43 9.02
C THR A 11 40.23 -13.34 10.00
N VAL A 12 40.27 -12.10 9.56
CA VAL A 12 39.68 -10.97 10.28
C VAL A 12 38.17 -11.22 10.27
N ARG A 13 37.65 -11.79 11.37
CA ARG A 13 36.21 -11.78 11.60
C ARG A 13 35.81 -10.33 11.82
N LEU A 14 35.14 -9.75 10.83
CA LEU A 14 34.39 -8.50 10.97
C LEU A 14 33.08 -8.71 11.78
N GLU A 15 32.91 -9.89 12.38
CA GLU A 15 31.87 -10.17 13.35
C GLU A 15 32.22 -9.40 14.62
N LEU A 16 31.29 -8.53 15.01
CA LEU A 16 31.30 -7.81 16.28
C LEU A 16 31.50 -8.82 17.43
N PRO A 17 32.20 -8.47 18.51
CA PRO A 17 32.34 -9.36 19.66
C PRO A 17 30.97 -9.68 20.29
N LYS A 18 30.54 -10.91 20.03
CA LYS A 18 29.71 -11.83 20.81
C LYS A 18 29.44 -11.40 22.27
N ASP A 19 28.45 -10.54 22.45
CA ASP A 19 27.69 -10.40 23.70
C ASP A 19 26.29 -9.87 23.38
N ASP A 20 25.55 -10.66 22.60
CA ASP A 20 24.76 -10.07 21.53
C ASP A 20 23.25 -10.07 21.77
N SER A 21 22.83 -9.32 22.80
CA SER A 21 21.44 -8.85 22.88
C SER A 21 21.04 -8.07 21.62
N THR A 22 22.02 -7.48 20.91
CA THR A 22 21.79 -6.71 19.69
C THR A 22 21.48 -7.60 18.48
N GLU A 23 22.27 -8.64 18.19
CA GLU A 23 21.98 -9.70 17.20
C GLU A 23 20.70 -10.42 17.56
N THR A 24 20.53 -10.78 18.83
CA THR A 24 19.36 -11.55 19.26
C THR A 24 18.09 -10.75 18.97
N ASN A 25 18.06 -9.47 19.35
CA ASN A 25 16.95 -8.57 19.03
C ASN A 25 16.80 -8.37 17.51
N PHE A 26 17.90 -8.18 16.76
CA PHE A 26 17.84 -8.06 15.30
C PHE A 26 17.23 -9.31 14.65
N THR A 27 17.64 -10.49 15.08
CA THR A 27 17.17 -11.78 14.57
C THR A 27 15.71 -12.01 14.92
N ILE A 28 15.30 -11.68 16.15
CA ILE A 28 13.89 -11.74 16.57
C ILE A 28 13.03 -10.82 15.70
N ILE A 29 13.44 -9.56 15.52
CA ILE A 29 12.73 -8.59 14.67
C ILE A 29 12.64 -9.10 13.23
N LEU A 30 13.72 -9.66 12.70
CA LEU A 30 13.78 -10.21 11.35
C LEU A 30 12.88 -11.45 11.18
N VAL A 31 12.84 -12.37 12.15
CA VAL A 31 11.97 -13.55 12.09
C VAL A 31 10.50 -13.16 12.18
N ILE A 32 10.15 -12.25 13.09
CA ILE A 32 8.77 -11.74 13.21
C ILE A 32 8.37 -11.01 11.92
N GLY A 33 9.25 -10.15 11.39
CA GLY A 33 9.04 -9.47 10.12
C GLY A 33 8.86 -10.44 8.95
N MET A 34 9.66 -11.50 8.87
CA MET A 34 9.51 -12.55 7.85
C MET A 34 8.18 -13.29 7.97
N MET A 35 7.74 -13.67 9.19
CA MET A 35 6.46 -14.34 9.36
C MET A 35 5.28 -13.45 8.93
N LEU A 36 5.28 -12.19 9.37
CA LEU A 36 4.23 -11.23 8.98
C LEU A 36 4.26 -10.93 7.46
N GLY A 37 5.46 -10.77 6.89
CA GLY A 37 5.64 -10.56 5.46
C GLY A 37 5.18 -11.76 4.62
N MET A 38 5.47 -12.99 5.04
CA MET A 38 4.98 -14.21 4.40
C MET A 38 3.46 -14.34 4.51
N SER A 39 2.86 -13.94 5.62
CA SER A 39 1.40 -13.91 5.77
C SER A 39 0.75 -12.92 4.78
N CYS A 40 1.32 -11.72 4.62
CA CYS A 40 0.87 -10.75 3.62
C CYS A 40 1.03 -11.29 2.19
N MET A 41 2.15 -11.95 1.89
CA MET A 41 2.34 -12.60 0.60
C MET A 41 1.38 -13.77 0.39
N GLY A 42 1.02 -14.51 1.43
CA GLY A 42 0.02 -15.59 1.35
C GLY A 42 -1.37 -15.05 1.00
N PHE A 43 -1.77 -13.93 1.61
CA PHE A 43 -3.01 -13.23 1.22
C PHE A 43 -2.93 -12.78 -0.24
N TRP A 44 -1.82 -12.14 -0.64
CA TRP A 44 -1.60 -11.75 -2.03
C TRP A 44 -1.68 -12.94 -3.02
N ILE A 45 -0.98 -14.05 -2.76
CA ILE A 45 -0.94 -15.23 -3.64
C ILE A 45 -2.34 -15.84 -3.85
N THR A 46 -3.15 -15.89 -2.80
CA THR A 46 -4.50 -16.48 -2.86
C THR A 46 -5.51 -15.60 -3.57
N ASN A 47 -5.21 -14.31 -3.73
CA ASN A 47 -6.03 -13.32 -4.40
C ASN A 47 -5.53 -12.98 -5.81
N ALA A 48 -4.27 -13.29 -6.12
CA ALA A 48 -3.65 -12.96 -7.39
C ALA A 48 -3.91 -14.05 -8.45
N ASP A 49 -4.69 -13.70 -9.46
CA ASP A 49 -4.99 -14.54 -10.63
C ASP A 49 -3.76 -14.93 -11.47
N LEU A 50 -2.62 -14.27 -11.24
CA LEU A 50 -1.35 -14.57 -11.90
C LEU A 50 -0.74 -15.91 -11.45
N VAL A 51 -0.95 -16.27 -10.18
CA VAL A 51 -0.30 -17.46 -9.58
C VAL A 51 -1.26 -18.64 -9.61
N PHE A 52 -2.51 -18.40 -9.22
CA PHE A 52 -3.56 -19.38 -9.21
C PHE A 52 -4.76 -18.82 -9.93
N LYS A 53 -5.10 -19.42 -11.07
CA LYS A 53 -6.32 -19.09 -11.82
C LYS A 53 -7.28 -20.29 -11.77
N PRO A 54 -8.20 -20.32 -10.79
CA PRO A 54 -9.25 -21.33 -10.73
C PRO A 54 -10.11 -21.35 -11.99
N MET A 55 -10.67 -22.52 -12.34
CA MET A 55 -11.49 -22.68 -13.54
C MET A 55 -12.83 -21.95 -13.42
N ASN A 56 -13.32 -21.76 -12.19
CA ASN A 56 -14.56 -21.08 -11.87
C ASN A 56 -14.48 -19.54 -11.92
N GLN A 57 -13.32 -18.98 -12.36
CA GLN A 57 -13.09 -17.55 -12.52
C GLN A 57 -13.22 -16.72 -11.23
N MET A 58 -13.26 -17.37 -10.07
CA MET A 58 -13.20 -16.71 -8.76
C MET A 58 -11.79 -16.76 -8.18
N PRO A 59 -11.41 -15.79 -7.33
CA PRO A 59 -10.14 -15.85 -6.64
C PRO A 59 -10.02 -17.10 -5.76
N MET A 60 -8.80 -17.63 -5.63
CA MET A 60 -8.57 -18.88 -4.90
C MET A 60 -8.91 -18.79 -3.40
N PHE A 61 -8.76 -17.63 -2.76
CA PHE A 61 -9.17 -17.46 -1.37
C PHE A 61 -10.66 -17.74 -1.15
N LEU A 62 -11.54 -17.42 -2.10
CA LEU A 62 -12.97 -17.63 -1.94
C LEU A 62 -13.30 -19.14 -1.97
N ASN A 63 -12.63 -19.88 -2.86
CA ASN A 63 -12.68 -21.34 -2.92
C ASN A 63 -12.14 -22.01 -1.65
N LEU A 64 -11.18 -21.39 -0.97
CA LEU A 64 -10.63 -21.89 0.31
C LEU A 64 -11.52 -21.54 1.51
N ALA A 65 -12.14 -20.36 1.51
CA ALA A 65 -12.98 -19.89 2.60
C ALA A 65 -14.35 -20.55 2.62
N CYS A 66 -14.91 -20.85 1.44
CA CYS A 66 -16.22 -21.48 1.26
C CYS A 66 -16.12 -22.70 0.31
N PRO A 67 -15.46 -23.79 0.76
CA PRO A 67 -15.20 -24.97 -0.07
C PRO A 67 -16.48 -25.75 -0.45
N ASP A 68 -17.54 -25.64 0.36
CA ASP A 68 -18.83 -26.30 0.10
C ASP A 68 -19.64 -25.56 -0.98
N SER A 69 -19.37 -24.27 -1.18
CA SER A 69 -20.09 -23.40 -2.11
C SER A 69 -19.40 -23.29 -3.47
N PHE A 70 -18.06 -23.33 -3.49
CA PHE A 70 -17.29 -23.05 -4.69
C PHE A 70 -16.22 -24.12 -4.95
N ASP A 71 -16.32 -24.80 -6.10
CA ASP A 71 -15.31 -25.76 -6.55
C ASP A 71 -14.35 -25.12 -7.57
N PRO A 72 -13.04 -25.03 -7.29
CA PRO A 72 -12.07 -24.42 -8.19
C PRO A 72 -11.85 -25.19 -9.51
N ASN A 73 -12.29 -26.44 -9.62
CA ASN A 73 -12.08 -27.29 -10.79
C ASN A 73 -13.24 -27.26 -11.79
N VAL A 74 -14.36 -26.63 -11.43
CA VAL A 74 -15.54 -26.55 -12.28
C VAL A 74 -15.46 -25.28 -13.14
N PRO A 75 -15.52 -25.37 -14.49
CA PRO A 75 -15.43 -24.21 -15.39
C PRO A 75 -16.76 -23.48 -15.55
N VAL A 76 -17.52 -23.33 -14.46
CA VAL A 76 -18.81 -22.64 -14.45
C VAL A 76 -18.68 -21.48 -13.47
N PRO A 77 -19.01 -20.24 -13.88
CA PRO A 77 -19.01 -19.12 -12.96
C PRO A 77 -20.11 -19.33 -11.91
N PRO A 78 -19.89 -18.89 -10.65
CA PRO A 78 -20.85 -19.09 -9.56
C PRO A 78 -22.20 -18.47 -9.91
N THR A 79 -23.26 -19.15 -9.48
CA THR A 79 -24.63 -18.61 -9.53
C THR A 79 -24.93 -17.78 -8.29
N TYR A 80 -25.99 -16.98 -8.34
CA TYR A 80 -26.51 -16.25 -7.18
C TYR A 80 -26.80 -17.19 -5.99
N ALA A 81 -27.33 -18.38 -6.27
CA ALA A 81 -27.58 -19.40 -5.24
C ALA A 81 -26.29 -19.83 -4.53
N ASP A 82 -25.18 -19.97 -5.27
CA ASP A 82 -23.87 -20.32 -4.72
C ASP A 82 -23.33 -19.15 -3.87
N ASN A 83 -23.46 -17.91 -4.36
CA ASN A 83 -23.06 -16.71 -3.62
C ASN A 83 -23.79 -16.58 -2.27
N GLN A 84 -25.08 -16.86 -2.22
CA GLN A 84 -25.89 -16.80 -0.99
C GLN A 84 -25.56 -17.90 0.02
N SER A 85 -25.01 -19.03 -0.43
CA SER A 85 -24.65 -20.14 0.46
C SER A 85 -23.42 -19.85 1.33
N CYS A 86 -22.58 -18.89 0.93
CA CYS A 86 -21.38 -18.51 1.64
C CYS A 86 -21.55 -17.15 2.34
N PHE A 87 -21.23 -17.08 3.63
CA PHE A 87 -21.39 -15.86 4.44
C PHE A 87 -20.57 -14.66 3.91
N LEU A 88 -19.49 -14.93 3.15
CA LEU A 88 -18.61 -13.90 2.60
C LEU A 88 -19.14 -13.31 1.29
N THR A 89 -20.02 -14.00 0.57
CA THR A 89 -20.48 -13.58 -0.77
C THR A 89 -21.95 -13.23 -0.82
N GLN A 90 -22.58 -13.02 0.34
CA GLN A 90 -23.96 -12.55 0.40
C GLN A 90 -24.07 -11.19 -0.28
N GLU A 91 -25.06 -11.10 -1.17
CA GLU A 91 -25.32 -9.91 -1.97
C GLU A 91 -26.28 -8.98 -1.23
N SER A 92 -26.02 -7.68 -1.34
CA SER A 92 -26.88 -6.60 -0.86
C SER A 92 -27.39 -5.80 -2.06
N PRO A 93 -28.59 -5.21 -2.00
CA PRO A 93 -29.08 -4.39 -3.11
C PRO A 93 -28.17 -3.16 -3.31
N THR A 94 -27.88 -2.85 -4.57
CA THR A 94 -27.22 -1.62 -4.99
C THR A 94 -28.28 -0.64 -5.47
N ILE A 95 -28.20 0.61 -5.00
CA ILE A 95 -29.14 1.66 -5.41
C ILE A 95 -28.67 2.21 -6.75
N GLU A 96 -29.44 1.94 -7.79
CA GLU A 96 -29.30 2.59 -9.10
C GLU A 96 -30.20 3.82 -9.13
N THR A 97 -29.71 4.94 -9.64
CA THR A 97 -30.47 6.19 -9.70
C THR A 97 -30.58 6.73 -11.12
N TRP A 98 -31.75 7.25 -11.47
CA TRP A 98 -31.99 8.02 -12.69
C TRP A 98 -32.67 9.33 -12.33
N SER A 99 -32.07 10.44 -12.73
CA SER A 99 -32.61 11.78 -12.54
C SER A 99 -32.80 12.47 -13.90
N GLU A 100 -33.96 13.08 -14.12
CA GLU A 100 -34.26 13.85 -15.33
C GLU A 100 -35.15 15.07 -14.99
N GLU A 101 -35.07 16.09 -15.84
CA GLU A 101 -35.81 17.35 -15.75
C GLU A 101 -36.71 17.52 -17.00
N TRP A 102 -37.99 17.80 -16.78
CA TRP A 102 -38.99 18.00 -17.84
C TRP A 102 -39.57 19.42 -17.83
N ASP A 103 -39.31 20.16 -18.91
CA ASP A 103 -39.82 21.52 -19.11
C ASP A 103 -41.24 21.55 -19.66
N LYS A 104 -42.13 22.37 -19.09
CA LYS A 104 -43.47 22.69 -19.63
C LYS A 104 -44.31 21.44 -19.93
N ILE A 105 -44.84 20.80 -18.88
CA ILE A 105 -45.78 19.69 -19.00
C ILE A 105 -47.20 20.24 -18.96
N SER A 106 -48.00 19.91 -19.99
CA SER A 106 -49.42 20.24 -20.07
C SER A 106 -50.24 18.99 -20.31
N SER A 107 -51.57 19.05 -20.11
CA SER A 107 -52.51 17.98 -20.46
C SER A 107 -52.23 17.43 -21.88
N PRO A 108 -52.16 16.10 -22.10
CA PRO A 108 -52.52 15.01 -21.17
C PRO A 108 -51.43 14.61 -20.17
N GLY A 109 -50.23 15.18 -20.25
CA GLY A 109 -49.12 14.88 -19.34
C GLY A 109 -47.82 14.50 -20.05
N ALA A 110 -46.94 13.78 -19.34
CA ALA A 110 -45.67 13.25 -19.84
C ALA A 110 -45.40 11.85 -19.30
N ALA A 111 -44.71 11.04 -20.10
CA ALA A 111 -44.30 9.68 -19.75
C ALA A 111 -42.83 9.44 -20.12
N ALA A 112 -42.14 8.61 -19.36
CA ALA A 112 -40.82 8.10 -19.72
C ALA A 112 -40.64 6.70 -19.13
N PHE A 113 -39.82 5.86 -19.77
CA PHE A 113 -39.63 4.48 -19.34
C PHE A 113 -38.26 4.27 -18.72
N PHE A 114 -38.19 3.31 -17.80
CA PHE A 114 -36.97 2.76 -17.26
C PHE A 114 -37.08 1.24 -17.19
N ILE A 115 -35.93 0.57 -17.25
CA ILE A 115 -35.85 -0.88 -17.14
C ILE A 115 -35.18 -1.19 -15.81
N VAL A 116 -35.81 -2.05 -15.02
CA VAL A 116 -35.26 -2.46 -13.73
C VAL A 116 -34.17 -3.51 -13.97
N PRO A 117 -32.92 -3.23 -13.58
CA PRO A 117 -31.84 -4.20 -13.73
C PRO A 117 -32.04 -5.37 -12.76
N GLY A 118 -31.66 -6.56 -13.20
CA GLY A 118 -31.68 -7.73 -12.34
C GLY A 118 -30.94 -8.92 -12.93
N ILE A 119 -30.80 -9.95 -12.12
CA ILE A 119 -30.01 -11.14 -12.43
C ILE A 119 -30.72 -11.98 -13.50
N GLU A 120 -30.00 -12.39 -14.54
CA GLU A 120 -30.52 -13.31 -15.54
C GLU A 120 -30.93 -14.66 -14.94
N GLN A 121 -32.00 -15.26 -15.48
CA GLN A 121 -32.57 -16.51 -14.96
C GLN A 121 -31.56 -17.68 -14.93
N GLN A 122 -30.60 -17.71 -15.84
CA GLN A 122 -29.54 -18.72 -15.86
C GLN A 122 -28.48 -18.51 -14.76
N ARG A 123 -28.29 -17.27 -14.30
CA ARG A 123 -27.35 -16.89 -13.25
C ARG A 123 -27.95 -17.00 -11.85
N LEU A 124 -29.27 -17.03 -11.74
CA LEU A 124 -30.02 -17.24 -10.49
C LEU A 124 -29.89 -18.66 -9.91
N GLY A 125 -29.53 -19.65 -10.74
CA GLY A 125 -29.43 -21.05 -10.33
C GLY A 125 -30.78 -21.62 -9.92
N ASN A 126 -30.86 -22.19 -8.71
CA ASN A 126 -32.09 -22.78 -8.17
C ASN A 126 -32.94 -21.82 -7.31
N GLN A 127 -32.55 -20.55 -7.19
CA GLN A 127 -33.27 -19.56 -6.38
C GLN A 127 -34.11 -18.62 -7.24
N ASN A 128 -35.17 -18.06 -6.64
CA ASN A 128 -35.94 -16.99 -7.25
C ASN A 128 -35.21 -15.65 -7.09
N HIS A 129 -35.49 -14.72 -8.01
CA HIS A 129 -34.95 -13.37 -7.91
C HIS A 129 -35.38 -12.71 -6.59
N PRO A 130 -34.46 -12.07 -5.85
CA PRO A 130 -34.82 -11.33 -4.64
C PRO A 130 -35.83 -10.21 -4.97
N PRO A 131 -36.75 -9.88 -4.03
CA PRO A 131 -37.68 -8.78 -4.24
C PRO A 131 -36.92 -7.45 -4.35
N GLN A 132 -37.32 -6.61 -5.29
CA GLN A 132 -36.75 -5.29 -5.54
C GLN A 132 -37.80 -4.21 -5.28
N THR A 133 -37.35 -3.06 -4.81
CA THR A 133 -38.22 -1.91 -4.55
C THR A 133 -37.70 -0.69 -5.30
N ALA A 134 -38.63 0.18 -5.69
CA ALA A 134 -38.33 1.45 -6.32
C ALA A 134 -38.95 2.59 -5.52
N ASP A 135 -38.20 3.67 -5.40
CA ASP A 135 -38.63 4.95 -4.84
C ASP A 135 -38.52 6.01 -5.94
N VAL A 136 -39.49 6.91 -5.97
CA VAL A 136 -39.50 8.07 -6.86
C VAL A 136 -39.63 9.30 -5.98
N SER A 137 -38.64 10.18 -6.05
CA SER A 137 -38.73 11.53 -5.47
C SER A 137 -38.93 12.53 -6.60
N CYS A 138 -39.71 13.58 -6.38
CA CYS A 138 -39.96 14.59 -7.39
C CYS A 138 -40.04 16.00 -6.81
N THR A 139 -39.90 16.99 -7.68
CA THR A 139 -40.14 18.40 -7.43
C THR A 139 -40.91 18.96 -8.62
N ALA A 140 -42.11 19.50 -8.37
CA ALA A 140 -43.00 20.01 -9.42
C ALA A 140 -43.26 21.51 -9.21
N GLU A 141 -42.71 22.35 -10.08
CA GLU A 141 -42.92 23.81 -10.05
C GLU A 141 -43.94 24.26 -11.09
N ALA A 142 -44.96 25.01 -10.66
CA ALA A 142 -45.99 25.57 -11.54
C ALA A 142 -46.28 27.04 -11.20
N ASP A 143 -46.72 27.82 -12.20
CA ASP A 143 -47.03 29.24 -12.01
C ASP A 143 -48.24 29.44 -11.07
N ASN A 144 -49.18 28.49 -11.07
CA ASN A 144 -50.26 28.37 -10.10
C ASN A 144 -50.27 26.94 -9.56
N SER A 145 -50.56 26.77 -8.27
CA SER A 145 -50.69 25.43 -7.66
C SER A 145 -51.86 24.67 -8.29
N GLY A 146 -51.56 23.53 -8.90
CA GLY A 146 -52.53 22.58 -9.46
C GLY A 146 -52.28 21.16 -8.99
N THR A 147 -53.26 20.28 -9.23
CA THR A 147 -53.13 18.85 -8.94
C THR A 147 -52.67 18.07 -10.17
N PHE A 148 -51.77 17.13 -9.98
CA PHE A 148 -51.34 16.17 -10.99
C PHE A 148 -51.29 14.77 -10.40
N THR A 149 -51.34 13.74 -11.24
CA THR A 149 -51.24 12.35 -10.80
C THR A 149 -49.88 11.80 -11.20
N LEU A 150 -49.12 11.30 -10.24
CA LEU A 150 -47.91 10.53 -10.50
C LEU A 150 -48.25 9.05 -10.39
N SER A 151 -47.92 8.27 -11.41
CA SER A 151 -48.10 6.83 -11.40
C SER A 151 -46.92 6.09 -12.01
N ILE A 152 -46.69 4.87 -11.54
CA ILE A 152 -45.79 3.91 -12.17
C ILE A 152 -46.63 2.81 -12.78
N VAL A 153 -46.40 2.58 -14.07
CA VAL A 153 -47.16 1.63 -14.88
C VAL A 153 -46.20 0.57 -15.41
N GLU A 154 -46.56 -0.69 -15.27
CA GLU A 154 -45.91 -1.79 -15.97
C GLU A 154 -46.52 -1.90 -17.36
N ARG A 155 -45.68 -1.90 -18.40
CA ARG A 155 -46.13 -2.10 -19.79
C ARG A 155 -45.74 -3.50 -20.24
N ALA A 156 -46.74 -4.35 -20.40
CA ALA A 156 -46.53 -5.71 -20.88
C ALA A 156 -46.29 -5.72 -22.41
N PHE A 157 -45.67 -6.79 -22.89
CA PHE A 157 -45.36 -6.99 -24.32
C PHE A 157 -46.59 -7.00 -25.23
N ASP A 158 -47.78 -7.24 -24.68
CA ASP A 158 -49.08 -7.20 -25.37
C ASP A 158 -49.70 -5.79 -25.44
N LEU A 159 -48.94 -4.75 -25.06
CA LEU A 159 -49.36 -3.36 -24.91
C LEU A 159 -50.42 -3.12 -23.82
N SER A 160 -50.69 -4.09 -22.95
CA SER A 160 -51.51 -3.84 -21.77
C SER A 160 -50.72 -3.06 -20.71
N THR A 161 -51.37 -2.08 -20.09
CA THR A 161 -50.80 -1.24 -19.03
C THR A 161 -51.41 -1.61 -17.69
N THR A 162 -50.57 -1.92 -16.71
CA THR A 162 -51.00 -2.21 -15.33
C THR A 162 -50.42 -1.16 -14.40
N THR A 163 -51.27 -0.40 -13.73
CA THR A 163 -50.84 0.60 -12.74
C THR A 163 -50.39 -0.10 -11.46
N ILE A 164 -49.13 0.06 -11.08
CA ILE A 164 -48.54 -0.55 -9.88
C ILE A 164 -48.71 0.36 -8.67
N ALA A 165 -48.40 1.64 -8.85
CA ALA A 165 -48.54 2.67 -7.83
C ALA A 165 -49.10 3.95 -8.48
N THR A 166 -49.97 4.65 -7.77
CA THR A 166 -50.54 5.92 -8.22
C THR A 166 -50.87 6.78 -7.02
N GLN A 167 -50.57 8.08 -7.12
CA GLN A 167 -50.88 9.06 -6.09
C GLN A 167 -51.13 10.43 -6.73
N GLY A 168 -52.21 11.08 -6.28
CA GLY A 168 -52.48 12.48 -6.61
C GLY A 168 -51.61 13.39 -5.76
N MET A 169 -50.94 14.36 -6.41
CA MET A 169 -50.00 15.29 -5.81
C MET A 169 -50.35 16.73 -6.19
N VAL A 170 -49.77 17.69 -5.48
CA VAL A 170 -49.98 19.13 -5.69
C VAL A 170 -48.65 19.77 -6.08
N SER A 171 -48.63 20.53 -7.17
CA SER A 171 -47.46 21.31 -7.57
C SER A 171 -47.13 22.40 -6.54
N ASN A 172 -45.86 22.76 -6.40
CA ASN A 172 -45.33 23.69 -5.38
C ASN A 172 -45.45 23.18 -3.93
N SER A 173 -45.55 21.86 -3.74
CA SER A 173 -45.51 21.18 -2.43
C SER A 173 -44.13 20.53 -2.20
N GLU A 174 -43.72 20.41 -0.94
CA GLU A 174 -42.49 19.69 -0.55
C GLU A 174 -42.66 18.16 -0.55
N GLU A 175 -43.90 17.66 -0.45
CA GLU A 175 -44.22 16.23 -0.48
C GLU A 175 -44.56 15.78 -1.91
N CYS A 176 -43.57 15.31 -2.65
CA CYS A 176 -43.72 14.77 -4.00
C CYS A 176 -42.87 13.50 -4.15
N GLY A 177 -43.53 12.35 -4.28
CA GLY A 177 -42.85 11.07 -4.47
C GLY A 177 -43.70 9.84 -4.15
N LEU A 178 -43.26 8.68 -4.63
CA LEU A 178 -43.82 7.36 -4.36
C LEU A 178 -42.73 6.51 -3.72
N ASN A 179 -43.02 5.81 -2.63
CA ASN A 179 -42.03 5.01 -1.90
C ASN A 179 -42.44 3.53 -1.84
N ASN A 180 -41.45 2.65 -1.74
CA ASN A 180 -41.55 1.21 -1.55
C ASN A 180 -42.43 0.51 -2.61
N ILE A 181 -42.20 0.84 -3.88
CA ILE A 181 -42.97 0.32 -5.00
C ILE A 181 -42.39 -1.04 -5.39
N PRO A 182 -43.18 -2.13 -5.36
CA PRO A 182 -42.69 -3.45 -5.71
C PRO A 182 -42.43 -3.53 -7.21
N VAL A 183 -41.18 -3.73 -7.59
CA VAL A 183 -40.76 -3.88 -8.99
C VAL A 183 -40.12 -5.25 -9.22
N GLN A 184 -40.17 -5.71 -10.47
CA GLN A 184 -39.58 -6.98 -10.88
C GLN A 184 -38.39 -6.75 -11.80
N ALA A 185 -37.37 -7.58 -11.64
CA ALA A 185 -36.18 -7.60 -12.48
C ALA A 185 -36.51 -7.80 -13.96
N ASN A 186 -35.72 -7.16 -14.83
CA ASN A 186 -35.77 -7.26 -16.29
C ASN A 186 -37.13 -6.88 -16.90
N LYS A 187 -37.91 -6.05 -16.20
CA LYS A 187 -39.16 -5.48 -16.70
C LYS A 187 -39.05 -3.98 -16.95
N GLN A 188 -39.84 -3.53 -17.91
CA GLN A 188 -39.97 -2.12 -18.27
C GLN A 188 -41.13 -1.50 -17.49
N TYR A 189 -40.84 -0.38 -16.85
CA TYR A 189 -41.80 0.46 -16.14
C TYR A 189 -41.81 1.84 -16.77
N GLU A 190 -42.97 2.49 -16.74
CA GLU A 190 -43.17 3.85 -17.22
C GLU A 190 -43.57 4.74 -16.04
N ILE A 191 -42.84 5.84 -15.85
CA ILE A 191 -43.29 6.94 -14.99
C ILE A 191 -44.27 7.74 -15.80
N TRP A 192 -45.43 7.99 -15.19
CA TRP A 192 -46.51 8.72 -15.80
C TRP A 192 -46.91 9.91 -14.94
N VAL A 193 -46.83 11.10 -15.51
CA VAL A 193 -47.31 12.34 -14.92
C VAL A 193 -48.52 12.79 -15.72
N GLU A 194 -49.71 12.60 -15.17
CA GLU A 194 -50.96 13.00 -15.80
C GLU A 194 -51.43 14.35 -15.23
N ILE A 195 -51.76 15.29 -16.12
CA ILE A 195 -52.29 16.59 -15.75
C ILE A 195 -53.71 16.69 -16.31
N PRO A 196 -54.75 16.77 -15.45
CA PRO A 196 -56.12 17.00 -15.87
C PRO A 196 -56.26 18.29 -16.70
N SER A 197 -57.16 18.30 -17.70
CA SER A 197 -57.29 19.44 -18.63
C SER A 197 -57.76 20.75 -17.99
N ASP A 198 -58.26 20.72 -16.75
CA ASP A 198 -58.67 21.87 -15.94
C ASP A 198 -57.54 22.46 -15.07
N GLN A 199 -56.36 21.83 -15.04
CA GLN A 199 -55.25 22.20 -14.17
C GLN A 199 -54.16 23.01 -14.92
N PRO A 200 -53.41 23.88 -14.20
CA PRO A 200 -52.31 24.65 -14.79
C PRO A 200 -51.16 23.74 -15.25
N ALA A 201 -50.43 24.17 -16.28
CA ALA A 201 -49.25 23.47 -16.75
C ALA A 201 -48.11 23.55 -15.71
N ILE A 202 -47.36 22.46 -15.56
CA ILE A 202 -46.16 22.41 -14.72
C ILE A 202 -45.01 23.02 -15.55
N ARG A 203 -44.34 24.03 -14.99
CA ARG A 203 -43.23 24.72 -15.66
C ARG A 203 -41.98 23.85 -15.66
N ASN A 204 -41.63 23.30 -14.50
CA ASN A 204 -40.49 22.42 -14.34
C ASN A 204 -40.88 21.22 -13.47
N PHE A 205 -40.49 20.02 -13.90
CA PHE A 205 -40.69 18.80 -13.16
C PHE A 205 -39.36 18.04 -13.12
N GLU A 206 -38.74 18.01 -11.96
CA GLU A 206 -37.54 17.23 -11.69
C GLU A 206 -37.96 15.96 -10.95
N PHE A 207 -37.46 14.81 -11.37
CA PHE A 207 -37.67 13.57 -10.63
C PHE A 207 -36.39 12.77 -10.55
N THR A 208 -36.29 11.97 -9.49
CA THR A 208 -35.24 10.98 -9.30
C THR A 208 -35.88 9.65 -8.94
N VAL A 209 -35.69 8.66 -9.81
CA VAL A 209 -36.01 7.27 -9.52
C VAL A 209 -34.78 6.62 -8.90
N SER A 210 -34.97 5.96 -7.77
CA SER A 210 -33.98 5.09 -7.15
C SER A 210 -34.53 3.68 -7.08
N VAL A 211 -33.82 2.71 -7.65
CA VAL A 211 -34.19 1.30 -7.66
C VAL A 211 -33.15 0.50 -6.90
N GLU A 212 -33.63 -0.29 -5.93
CA GLU A 212 -32.81 -1.31 -5.27
C GLU A 212 -32.63 -2.49 -6.22
N SER A 213 -31.46 -2.60 -6.82
CA SER A 213 -31.15 -3.62 -7.81
C SER A 213 -30.15 -4.67 -7.31
N TYR A 214 -30.21 -5.86 -7.90
CA TYR A 214 -29.28 -6.95 -7.64
C TYR A 214 -28.58 -7.29 -8.95
N ASP A 215 -27.26 -7.18 -8.99
CA ASP A 215 -26.42 -7.34 -10.19
C ASP A 215 -25.83 -8.76 -10.28
N GLY A 216 -26.01 -9.59 -9.24
CA GLY A 216 -25.42 -10.93 -9.14
C GLY A 216 -23.96 -10.92 -8.74
N ILE A 217 -23.41 -9.76 -8.37
CA ILE A 217 -22.03 -9.57 -7.92
C ILE A 217 -22.06 -9.38 -6.40
N PRO A 218 -21.37 -10.23 -5.61
CA PRO A 218 -21.36 -10.11 -4.15
C PRO A 218 -20.98 -8.71 -3.65
N GLU A 219 -21.59 -8.25 -2.54
CA GLU A 219 -21.27 -6.93 -1.94
C GLU A 219 -19.78 -6.82 -1.59
N ASN A 220 -19.22 -7.92 -1.09
CA ASN A 220 -17.80 -8.06 -0.78
C ASN A 220 -16.91 -8.15 -2.01
N MET A 221 -17.43 -7.97 -3.22
CA MET A 221 -16.68 -7.72 -4.46
C MET A 221 -16.92 -6.31 -5.03
N ASN A 222 -17.88 -5.55 -4.49
CA ASN A 222 -18.15 -4.15 -4.81
C ASN A 222 -17.28 -3.20 -3.94
N ASN A 223 -17.58 -1.89 -3.87
CA ASN A 223 -16.81 -0.80 -3.23
C ASN A 223 -16.41 -0.99 -1.73
N LYS A 224 -16.79 -2.11 -1.10
CA LYS A 224 -16.39 -2.54 0.26
C LYS A 224 -15.65 -3.88 0.29
N SER A 225 -15.23 -4.37 -0.87
CA SER A 225 -14.68 -5.72 -0.99
C SER A 225 -13.48 -5.94 -0.07
N LEU A 226 -13.37 -7.13 0.52
CA LEU A 226 -12.17 -7.52 1.28
C LEU A 226 -10.90 -7.52 0.38
N TRP A 227 -11.13 -7.60 -0.93
CA TRP A 227 -10.16 -7.73 -2.01
C TRP A 227 -9.61 -6.37 -2.48
N ILE A 228 -10.45 -5.35 -2.63
CA ILE A 228 -10.05 -3.99 -3.01
C ILE A 228 -9.86 -3.13 -1.76
N GLY A 229 -10.60 -3.41 -0.69
CA GLY A 229 -10.62 -2.63 0.53
C GLY A 229 -11.64 -1.50 0.51
N PRO A 230 -12.01 -0.95 1.68
CA PRO A 230 -12.92 0.18 1.75
C PRO A 230 -12.31 1.39 1.01
N LYS A 231 -13.16 2.06 0.22
CA LYS A 231 -12.82 3.36 -0.35
C LYS A 231 -12.61 4.38 0.77
N VAL A 232 -11.45 5.01 0.78
CA VAL A 232 -11.11 6.11 1.67
C VAL A 232 -10.99 7.37 0.84
N ASP A 233 -11.96 8.28 1.00
CA ASP A 233 -11.95 9.57 0.32
C ASP A 233 -10.98 10.53 1.02
N ALA A 234 -9.80 10.71 0.43
CA ALA A 234 -8.77 11.64 0.86
C ALA A 234 -8.82 12.91 0.00
N GLY A 235 -9.86 13.72 0.18
CA GLY A 235 -10.07 14.95 -0.59
C GLY A 235 -10.43 14.63 -2.06
N PRO A 236 -9.64 15.05 -3.07
CA PRO A 236 -9.92 14.75 -4.47
C PRO A 236 -9.55 13.31 -4.88
N PHE A 237 -8.96 12.52 -3.98
CA PHE A 237 -8.50 11.16 -4.27
C PHE A 237 -9.36 10.12 -3.55
N ALA A 238 -9.92 9.18 -4.32
CA ALA A 238 -10.54 7.97 -3.80
C ALA A 238 -9.47 6.88 -3.70
N LEU A 239 -9.03 6.54 -2.48
CA LEU A 239 -7.95 5.60 -2.25
C LEU A 239 -8.50 4.25 -1.76
N HIS A 240 -7.89 3.16 -2.26
CA HIS A 240 -8.14 1.80 -1.77
C HIS A 240 -6.84 1.26 -1.15
N PRO A 241 -6.52 1.61 0.11
CA PRO A 241 -5.22 1.31 0.71
C PRO A 241 -5.03 -0.19 0.97
N THR A 242 -6.12 -0.94 1.17
CA THR A 242 -6.07 -2.38 1.49
C THR A 242 -6.38 -3.26 0.29
N ILE A 243 -6.12 -2.80 -0.94
CA ILE A 243 -6.21 -3.65 -2.13
C ILE A 243 -5.21 -4.81 -2.03
N PHE A 244 -5.61 -6.01 -2.43
CA PHE A 244 -4.79 -7.22 -2.35
C PHE A 244 -3.42 -7.06 -3.02
N VAL A 245 -3.34 -6.25 -4.08
CA VAL A 245 -2.11 -5.93 -4.80
C VAL A 245 -1.09 -5.22 -3.88
N ASN A 246 -1.54 -4.34 -2.99
CA ASN A 246 -0.67 -3.65 -2.04
C ASN A 246 -0.03 -4.62 -1.04
N PHE A 247 -0.66 -5.75 -0.73
CA PHE A 247 -0.08 -6.75 0.18
C PHE A 247 1.20 -7.39 -0.35
N PHE A 248 1.44 -7.37 -1.67
CA PHE A 248 2.73 -7.75 -2.24
C PHE A 248 3.85 -6.79 -1.79
N GLY A 249 3.65 -5.49 -2.02
CA GLY A 249 4.61 -4.46 -1.64
C GLY A 249 4.77 -4.34 -0.12
N LEU A 250 3.66 -4.40 0.62
CA LEU A 250 3.65 -4.39 2.08
C LEU A 250 4.33 -5.64 2.66
N GLY A 251 4.11 -6.82 2.06
CA GLY A 251 4.77 -8.06 2.48
C GLY A 251 6.29 -7.97 2.37
N LEU A 252 6.80 -7.44 1.26
CA LEU A 252 8.24 -7.18 1.08
C LEU A 252 8.76 -6.11 2.05
N LEU A 253 7.99 -5.05 2.27
CA LEU A 253 8.35 -3.97 3.19
C LEU A 253 8.46 -4.49 4.63
N ILE A 254 7.43 -5.17 5.14
CA ILE A 254 7.39 -5.66 6.53
C ILE A 254 8.46 -6.73 6.77
N MET A 255 8.76 -7.55 5.76
CA MET A 255 9.82 -8.55 5.83
C MET A 255 11.21 -7.94 6.05
N VAL A 256 11.46 -6.77 5.46
CA VAL A 256 12.82 -6.24 5.28
C VAL A 256 13.09 -4.99 6.12
N PHE A 257 12.13 -4.08 6.17
CA PHE A 257 12.32 -2.71 6.65
C PHE A 257 12.51 -2.59 8.17
N PRO A 258 11.73 -3.27 9.04
CA PRO A 258 11.89 -3.14 10.49
C PRO A 258 13.28 -3.57 10.98
N ALA A 259 13.78 -4.70 10.47
CA ALA A 259 15.12 -5.20 10.80
C ALA A 259 16.21 -4.23 10.34
N ALA A 260 16.03 -3.62 9.15
CA ALA A 260 16.96 -2.63 8.62
C ALA A 260 16.99 -1.33 9.43
N LEU A 261 15.84 -0.86 9.94
CA LEU A 261 15.79 0.33 10.80
C LEU A 261 16.51 0.08 12.13
N TYR A 262 16.32 -1.11 12.72
CA TYR A 262 17.01 -1.48 13.95
C TYR A 262 18.53 -1.54 13.76
N SER A 263 19.02 -2.19 12.70
CA SER A 263 20.46 -2.28 12.44
C SER A 263 21.09 -0.91 12.20
N ASP A 264 20.41 -0.03 11.47
CA ASP A 264 20.86 1.35 11.21
C ASP A 264 20.87 2.20 12.49
N ALA A 265 19.89 2.03 13.38
CA ALA A 265 19.88 2.69 14.68
C ALA A 265 21.05 2.28 15.57
N GLN A 266 21.42 0.98 15.58
CA GLN A 266 22.56 0.50 16.35
C GLN A 266 23.89 0.96 15.72
N ALA A 267 24.00 0.96 14.39
CA ALA A 267 25.16 1.50 13.68
C ALA A 267 25.39 2.98 13.98
N ARG A 268 24.31 3.79 14.08
CA ARG A 268 24.41 5.22 14.48
C ARG A 268 24.96 5.39 15.90
N LYS A 269 24.55 4.56 16.85
CA LYS A 269 25.07 4.64 18.24
C LYS A 269 26.56 4.32 18.29
N ILE A 270 26.99 3.26 17.60
CA ILE A 270 28.40 2.88 17.50
C ILE A 270 29.21 4.01 16.88
N LYS A 271 28.71 4.58 15.77
CA LYS A 271 29.37 5.69 15.09
C LYS A 271 29.54 6.93 15.99
N ALA A 272 28.51 7.29 16.76
CA ALA A 272 28.57 8.44 17.67
C ALA A 272 29.67 8.30 18.76
N ILE A 273 29.94 7.06 19.20
CA ILE A 273 31.02 6.74 20.13
C ILE A 273 32.38 6.82 19.41
N GLU A 274 32.51 6.14 18.27
CA GLU A 274 33.78 6.08 17.54
C GLU A 274 34.23 7.44 16.98
N ASP A 275 33.30 8.34 16.66
CA ASP A 275 33.62 9.68 16.13
C ASP A 275 34.31 10.57 17.19
N LYS A 276 34.04 10.36 18.48
CA LYS A 276 34.63 11.12 19.61
C LYS A 276 35.86 10.48 20.24
N PHE A 277 36.08 9.20 19.95
CA PHE A 277 37.18 8.44 20.53
C PHE A 277 38.60 8.96 20.16
N PRO A 278 38.91 9.36 18.91
CA PRO A 278 40.21 9.91 18.57
C PRO A 278 40.53 11.21 19.34
N ASP A 279 39.53 12.05 19.56
CA ASP A 279 39.68 13.31 20.29
C ASP A 279 39.98 13.04 21.78
N PHE A 280 39.26 12.08 22.39
CA PHE A 280 39.55 11.61 23.74
C PHE A 280 41.00 11.11 23.89
N LEU A 281 41.48 10.27 22.96
CA LEU A 281 42.86 9.77 23.01
C LEU A 281 43.90 10.89 22.87
N ARG A 282 43.64 11.87 22.00
CA ARG A 282 44.53 13.01 21.79
C ARG A 282 44.63 13.88 23.03
N ASP A 283 43.49 14.25 23.60
CA ASP A 283 43.45 15.12 24.78
C ASP A 283 44.07 14.40 25.99
N LEU A 284 43.87 13.08 26.13
CA LEU A 284 44.55 12.25 27.13
C LEU A 284 46.07 12.27 26.97
N ALA A 285 46.56 12.16 25.73
CA ALA A 285 47.99 12.24 25.44
C ALA A 285 48.57 13.63 25.76
N GLU A 286 47.84 14.70 25.45
CA GLU A 286 48.22 16.09 25.73
C GLU A 286 48.31 16.37 27.23
N TYR A 287 47.31 15.97 28.02
CA TYR A 287 47.34 16.14 29.47
C TYR A 287 48.47 15.35 30.14
N TRP A 288 48.70 14.11 29.70
CA TRP A 288 49.81 13.31 30.21
C TRP A 288 51.17 13.90 29.81
N LYS A 289 51.34 14.40 28.58
CA LYS A 289 52.54 15.12 28.14
C LYS A 289 52.76 16.43 28.91
N GLY A 290 51.69 17.07 29.36
CA GLY A 290 51.72 18.25 30.25
C GLY A 290 52.17 17.97 31.68
N GLY A 291 52.45 16.71 32.04
CA GLY A 291 52.98 16.32 33.35
C GLY A 291 51.91 15.97 34.40
N LEU A 292 50.63 15.89 34.01
CA LEU A 292 49.57 15.40 34.88
C LEU A 292 49.68 13.87 35.06
N SER A 293 49.33 13.37 36.24
CA SER A 293 49.22 11.92 36.47
C SER A 293 48.01 11.34 35.72
N MET A 294 48.04 10.05 35.39
CA MET A 294 47.06 9.39 34.51
C MET A 294 45.66 9.47 35.09
N VAL A 295 45.59 9.31 36.43
CA VAL A 295 44.35 9.43 37.20
C VAL A 295 43.80 10.85 37.10
N VAL A 296 44.65 11.88 37.19
CA VAL A 296 44.21 13.28 37.10
C VAL A 296 43.84 13.66 35.66
N SER A 297 44.58 13.17 34.66
CA SER A 297 44.27 13.39 33.24
C SER A 297 42.90 12.81 32.88
N VAL A 298 42.63 11.53 33.21
CA VAL A 298 41.32 10.90 32.94
C VAL A 298 40.20 11.55 33.75
N ARG A 299 40.44 11.96 35.00
CA ARG A 299 39.45 12.69 35.81
C ARG A 299 39.11 14.06 35.23
N THR A 300 40.08 14.74 34.62
CA THR A 300 39.87 16.02 33.94
C THR A 300 39.03 15.80 32.67
N LEU A 301 39.34 14.78 31.88
CA LEU A 301 38.59 14.40 30.68
C LEU A 301 37.17 13.91 30.97
N ALA A 302 36.96 13.23 32.11
CA ALA A 302 35.63 12.81 32.54
C ALA A 302 34.67 13.99 32.83
N ARG A 303 35.21 15.18 33.05
CA ARG A 303 34.43 16.43 33.20
C ARG A 303 34.24 17.17 31.87
N SER A 304 34.90 16.74 30.81
CA SER A 304 34.80 17.32 29.46
C SER A 304 33.68 16.67 28.64
N GLU A 305 33.28 17.30 27.55
CA GLU A 305 32.17 16.83 26.72
C GLU A 305 32.62 15.89 25.58
N TYR A 306 32.44 14.58 25.76
CA TYR A 306 32.66 13.55 24.74
C TYR A 306 31.37 12.84 24.28
N GLY A 307 30.20 13.45 24.53
CA GLY A 307 28.90 12.94 24.07
C GLY A 307 28.61 11.51 24.55
N ALA A 308 28.41 10.59 23.61
CA ALA A 308 28.10 9.18 23.89
C ALA A 308 29.18 8.46 24.72
N LEU A 309 30.42 8.95 24.72
CA LEU A 309 31.55 8.35 25.43
C LEU A 309 31.65 8.77 26.90
N ASN A 310 30.91 9.80 27.33
CA ASN A 310 31.11 10.44 28.63
C ASN A 310 30.88 9.48 29.82
N ASN A 311 29.83 8.66 29.75
CA ASN A 311 29.52 7.66 30.76
C ASN A 311 30.63 6.60 30.91
N ASP A 312 31.27 6.21 29.79
CA ASP A 312 32.34 5.22 29.81
C ASP A 312 33.66 5.79 30.32
N ILE A 313 33.95 7.06 30.02
CA ILE A 313 35.12 7.80 30.55
C ILE A 313 34.95 8.04 32.05
N GLN A 314 33.76 8.40 32.53
CA GLN A 314 33.49 8.56 33.97
C GLN A 314 33.79 7.27 34.74
N LYS A 315 33.34 6.11 34.22
CA LYS A 315 33.67 4.80 34.81
C LYS A 315 35.18 4.51 34.79
N MET A 316 35.91 4.94 33.76
CA MET A 316 37.38 4.80 33.75
C MET A 316 38.04 5.65 34.84
N SER A 317 37.56 6.89 35.05
CA SER A 317 38.04 7.76 36.12
C SER A 317 37.86 7.10 37.50
N ASP A 318 36.69 6.52 37.74
CA ASP A 318 36.38 5.85 39.01
C ASP A 318 37.28 4.62 39.23
N GLN A 319 37.47 3.79 38.19
CA GLN A 319 38.35 2.61 38.22
C GLN A 319 39.82 2.97 38.50
N LEU A 320 40.32 4.04 37.87
CA LEU A 320 41.67 4.55 38.13
C LEU A 320 41.81 5.14 39.54
N SER A 321 40.75 5.77 40.07
CA SER A 321 40.74 6.30 41.43
C SER A 321 40.83 5.20 42.50
N TRP A 322 40.39 3.99 42.18
CA TRP A 322 40.50 2.81 43.04
C TRP A 322 41.83 2.06 42.91
N GLY A 323 42.79 2.60 42.15
CA GLY A 323 44.13 2.05 42.03
C GLY A 323 44.28 0.90 41.02
N ILE A 324 43.29 0.68 40.16
CA ILE A 324 43.38 -0.33 39.09
C ILE A 324 44.42 0.12 38.05
N PRO A 325 45.30 -0.77 37.56
CA PRO A 325 46.31 -0.40 36.56
C PRO A 325 45.68 0.13 35.28
N PHE A 326 46.28 1.18 34.69
CA PHE A 326 45.77 1.82 33.48
C PHE A 326 45.54 0.85 32.30
N GLY A 327 46.45 -0.10 32.09
CA GLY A 327 46.32 -1.11 31.04
C GLY A 327 45.07 -1.98 31.20
N ASP A 328 44.73 -2.33 32.44
CA ASP A 328 43.54 -3.14 32.75
C ASP A 328 42.27 -2.29 32.62
N VAL A 329 42.27 -1.04 33.11
CA VAL A 329 41.16 -0.10 32.91
C VAL A 329 40.86 0.11 31.43
N MET A 330 41.91 0.22 30.60
CA MET A 330 41.74 0.43 29.17
C MET A 330 41.16 -0.81 28.46
N LYS A 331 41.54 -2.01 28.87
CA LYS A 331 40.92 -3.27 28.41
C LYS A 331 39.47 -3.38 28.84
N MET A 332 39.16 -3.05 30.10
CA MET A 332 37.79 -3.02 30.60
C MET A 332 36.94 -1.99 29.85
N PHE A 333 37.51 -0.83 29.52
CA PHE A 333 36.85 0.18 28.69
C PHE A 333 36.57 -0.34 27.27
N ALA A 334 37.57 -0.96 26.62
CA ALA A 334 37.38 -1.54 25.29
C ALA A 334 36.26 -2.59 25.27
N ASN A 335 36.21 -3.47 26.28
CA ASN A 335 35.17 -4.49 26.40
C ASN A 335 33.77 -3.88 26.64
N ARG A 336 33.66 -2.75 27.33
CA ARG A 336 32.38 -2.07 27.56
C ARG A 336 31.87 -1.37 26.30
N VAL A 337 32.75 -0.66 25.62
CA VAL A 337 32.42 0.10 24.41
C VAL A 337 32.19 -0.83 23.22
N ASN A 338 32.91 -1.96 23.19
CA ASN A 338 32.72 -3.06 22.24
C ASN A 338 32.67 -2.63 20.77
N THR A 339 33.63 -1.79 20.35
CA THR A 339 33.78 -1.41 18.94
C THR A 339 35.13 -1.85 18.38
N PRO A 340 35.21 -2.23 17.08
CA PRO A 340 36.47 -2.67 16.47
C PRO A 340 37.57 -1.61 16.53
N LEU A 341 37.21 -0.33 16.37
CA LEU A 341 38.15 0.79 16.39
C LEU A 341 38.77 0.97 17.78
N VAL A 342 37.95 0.92 18.83
CA VAL A 342 38.44 1.05 20.22
C VAL A 342 39.29 -0.15 20.61
N HIS A 343 38.86 -1.38 20.31
CA HIS A 343 39.66 -2.58 20.60
C HIS A 343 41.04 -2.52 19.93
N ARG A 344 41.11 -2.12 18.65
CA ARG A 344 42.35 -1.98 17.91
C ARG A 344 43.29 -0.95 18.56
N ALA A 345 42.77 0.24 18.90
CA ALA A 345 43.57 1.28 19.54
C ALA A 345 44.07 0.86 20.92
N VAL A 346 43.22 0.23 21.73
CA VAL A 346 43.61 -0.26 23.07
C VAL A 346 44.64 -1.38 23.00
N SER A 347 44.53 -2.31 22.05
CA SER A 347 45.55 -3.34 21.83
C SER A 347 46.90 -2.75 21.40
N LEU A 348 46.89 -1.71 20.55
CA LEU A 348 48.12 -0.99 20.17
C LEU A 348 48.78 -0.32 21.39
N ILE A 349 47.98 0.31 22.26
CA ILE A 349 48.47 0.94 23.49
C ILE A 349 49.05 -0.11 24.45
N ASP A 350 48.39 -1.25 24.65
CA ASP A 350 48.85 -2.33 25.54
C ASP A 350 50.18 -2.94 25.07
N GLU A 351 50.30 -3.26 23.79
CA GLU A 351 51.54 -3.85 23.23
C GLU A 351 52.70 -2.85 23.24
N ALA A 352 52.44 -1.59 22.91
CA ALA A 352 53.48 -0.56 22.95
C ALA A 352 53.93 -0.22 24.38
N ASN A 353 53.02 -0.31 25.36
CA ASN A 353 53.35 -0.17 26.78
C ASN A 353 54.22 -1.34 27.29
N LYS A 354 53.92 -2.58 26.90
CA LYS A 354 54.76 -3.76 27.21
C LYS A 354 56.17 -3.64 26.61
N ALA A 355 56.29 -3.01 25.43
CA ALA A 355 57.56 -2.78 24.76
C ALA A 355 58.41 -1.65 25.40
N GLY A 356 57.91 -0.98 26.45
CA GLY A 356 58.64 0.05 27.19
C GLY A 356 58.70 1.42 26.50
N GLY A 357 57.81 1.69 25.56
CA GLY A 357 57.73 2.98 24.86
C GLY A 357 57.18 4.11 25.74
N LYS A 358 57.44 5.37 25.34
CA LYS A 358 56.85 6.55 26.00
C LYS A 358 55.33 6.56 25.77
N ILE A 359 54.55 6.40 26.83
CA ILE A 359 53.09 6.26 26.73
C ILE A 359 52.39 7.49 26.14
N SER A 360 52.93 8.70 26.31
CA SER A 360 52.46 9.91 25.61
C SER A 360 52.52 9.74 24.10
N ASP A 361 53.67 9.30 23.58
CA ASP A 361 53.91 9.20 22.14
C ASP A 361 53.05 8.08 21.53
N ILE A 362 52.81 7.01 22.30
CA ILE A 362 51.93 5.90 21.93
C ILE A 362 50.47 6.38 21.84
N LEU A 363 49.98 7.14 22.83
CA LEU A 363 48.61 7.66 22.83
C LEU A 363 48.38 8.65 21.68
N VAL A 364 49.35 9.54 21.39
CA VAL A 364 49.29 10.43 20.21
C VAL A 364 49.24 9.60 18.91
N THR A 365 50.06 8.56 18.82
CA THR A 365 50.09 7.69 17.64
C THR A 365 48.75 6.96 17.46
N ALA A 366 48.16 6.42 18.53
CA ALA A 366 46.85 5.77 18.50
C ALA A 366 45.70 6.74 18.18
N ALA A 367 45.77 7.98 18.66
CA ALA A 367 44.82 9.04 18.33
C ALA A 367 44.88 9.41 16.85
N ASN A 368 46.10 9.55 16.30
CA ASN A 368 46.31 9.86 14.89
C ASN A 368 45.87 8.69 13.99
N ASP A 369 46.19 7.42 14.32
CA ASP A 369 45.70 6.24 13.58
C ASP A 369 44.16 6.19 13.60
N SER A 370 43.54 6.39 14.76
CA SER A 370 42.08 6.39 14.88
C SER A 370 41.42 7.54 14.09
N ARG A 371 42.03 8.73 14.09
CA ARG A 371 41.57 9.89 13.31
C ARG A 371 41.74 9.67 11.81
N GLU A 372 42.85 9.09 11.38
CA GLU A 372 43.11 8.74 9.98
C GLU A 372 42.09 7.69 9.49
N ILE A 373 41.80 6.66 10.29
CA ILE A 373 40.75 5.69 9.98
C ILE A 373 39.39 6.37 9.78
N LYS A 374 39.02 7.30 10.67
CA LYS A 374 37.77 8.06 10.54
C LYS A 374 37.74 9.00 9.34
N PHE A 375 38.87 9.61 9.02
CA PHE A 375 39.03 10.42 7.82
C PHE A 375 38.82 9.58 6.55
N LEU A 376 39.48 8.42 6.45
CA LEU A 376 39.33 7.47 5.35
C LEU A 376 37.89 6.91 5.24
N GLU A 377 37.25 6.62 6.37
CA GLU A 377 35.84 6.22 6.40
C GLU A 377 34.94 7.33 5.84
N GLY A 378 35.19 8.59 6.23
CA GLY A 378 34.47 9.76 5.73
C GLY A 378 34.64 9.96 4.23
N GLU A 379 35.87 9.83 3.70
CA GLU A 379 36.14 9.88 2.26
C GLU A 379 35.41 8.76 1.52
N ARG A 380 35.46 7.53 2.05
CA ARG A 380 34.74 6.38 1.49
C ARG A 380 33.24 6.63 1.42
N VAL A 381 32.64 7.15 2.50
CA VAL A 381 31.20 7.44 2.53
C VAL A 381 30.83 8.51 1.49
N ARG A 382 31.63 9.57 1.35
CA ARG A 382 31.42 10.61 0.33
C ARG A 382 31.55 10.06 -1.10
N ALA A 383 32.57 9.26 -1.35
CA ALA A 383 32.78 8.62 -2.64
C ALA A 383 31.63 7.66 -3.01
N ILE A 384 31.11 6.89 -2.03
CA ILE A 384 30.01 5.96 -2.30
C ILE A 384 28.64 6.64 -2.35
N ALA A 385 28.46 7.78 -1.67
CA ALA A 385 27.20 8.52 -1.68
C ALA A 385 26.77 8.95 -3.10
N SER A 386 27.71 9.30 -3.98
CA SER A 386 27.40 9.63 -5.38
C SER A 386 26.84 8.42 -6.14
N TYR A 387 27.42 7.24 -5.96
CA TYR A 387 26.92 6.00 -6.58
C TYR A 387 25.53 5.62 -6.08
N ILE A 388 25.27 5.76 -4.78
CA ILE A 388 23.93 5.53 -4.22
C ILE A 388 22.93 6.51 -4.84
N SER A 389 23.31 7.78 -5.03
CA SER A 389 22.45 8.79 -5.66
C SER A 389 22.06 8.40 -7.09
N VAL A 390 22.97 7.82 -7.87
CA VAL A 390 22.68 7.32 -9.23
C VAL A 390 21.63 6.21 -9.20
N ILE A 391 21.71 5.28 -8.23
CA ILE A 391 20.73 4.19 -8.06
C ILE A 391 19.34 4.76 -7.72
N TRP A 392 19.28 5.80 -6.90
CA TRP A 392 18.02 6.48 -6.57
C TRP A 392 17.41 7.19 -7.77
N VAL A 393 18.23 7.91 -8.54
CA VAL A 393 17.75 8.60 -9.75
C VAL A 393 17.27 7.60 -10.79
N SER A 394 17.99 6.50 -11.03
CA SER A 394 17.57 5.49 -12.00
C SER A 394 16.24 4.82 -11.61
N TYR A 395 16.05 4.55 -10.32
CA TYR A 395 14.80 4.04 -9.78
C TYR A 395 13.64 5.01 -9.98
N LEU A 396 13.83 6.30 -9.64
CA LEU A 396 12.79 7.32 -9.80
C LEU A 396 12.42 7.55 -11.26
N VAL A 397 13.39 7.53 -12.18
CA VAL A 397 13.12 7.65 -13.62
C VAL A 397 12.30 6.45 -14.10
N PHE A 398 12.68 5.23 -13.73
CA PHE A 398 11.92 4.03 -14.09
C PHE A 398 10.49 4.09 -13.56
N MET A 399 10.33 4.39 -12.27
CA MET A 399 9.01 4.54 -11.66
C MET A 399 8.18 5.64 -12.35
N GLY A 400 8.80 6.78 -12.68
CA GLY A 400 8.14 7.86 -13.41
C GLY A 400 7.62 7.43 -14.77
N VAL A 401 8.42 6.70 -15.55
CA VAL A 401 7.99 6.14 -16.85
C VAL A 401 6.81 5.19 -16.68
N ILE A 402 6.87 4.29 -15.68
CA ILE A 402 5.78 3.34 -15.40
C ILE A 402 4.49 4.05 -15.00
N VAL A 403 4.58 5.11 -14.19
CA VAL A 403 3.40 5.91 -13.79
C VAL A 403 2.79 6.61 -15.01
N VAL A 404 3.61 7.19 -15.89
CA VAL A 404 3.12 7.82 -17.13
C VAL A 404 2.47 6.80 -18.05
N LEU A 405 3.08 5.63 -18.24
CA LEU A 405 2.50 4.53 -19.02
C LEU A 405 1.16 4.08 -18.41
N SER A 406 1.09 3.93 -17.09
CA SER A 406 -0.14 3.50 -16.42
C SER A 406 -1.28 4.50 -16.61
N LYS A 407 -0.99 5.81 -16.65
CA LYS A 407 -2.01 6.86 -16.78
C LYS A 407 -2.42 7.19 -18.20
N VAL A 408 -1.51 7.09 -19.16
CA VAL A 408 -1.78 7.50 -20.56
C VAL A 408 -2.05 6.30 -21.45
N PHE A 409 -1.25 5.24 -21.31
CA PHE A 409 -1.27 4.12 -22.25
C PHE A 409 -2.37 3.11 -21.93
N ILE A 410 -2.59 2.79 -20.66
CA ILE A 410 -3.60 1.80 -20.26
C ILE A 410 -5.04 2.26 -20.63
N PRO A 411 -5.47 3.50 -20.31
CA PRO A 411 -6.80 3.97 -20.74
C PRO A 411 -6.96 4.06 -22.26
N ALA A 412 -5.90 4.39 -22.99
CA ALA A 412 -5.92 4.43 -24.45
C ALA A 412 -6.15 3.04 -25.09
N ILE A 413 -5.57 1.98 -24.50
CA ILE A 413 -5.83 0.60 -24.93
C ILE A 413 -7.24 0.16 -24.52
N ALA A 414 -7.65 0.46 -23.29
CA ALA A 414 -8.97 0.09 -22.76
C ALA A 414 -10.10 0.65 -23.63
N SER A 415 -10.02 1.93 -23.99
CA SER A 415 -10.99 2.62 -24.87
C SER A 415 -10.93 2.16 -26.33
N SER A 416 -9.80 1.62 -26.79
CA SER A 416 -9.68 1.04 -28.13
C SER A 416 -10.30 -0.36 -28.20
N ASN A 417 -10.32 -1.11 -27.09
CA ASN A 417 -10.93 -2.44 -27.00
C ASN A 417 -12.47 -2.39 -26.83
N SER A 418 -13.07 -1.25 -26.47
CA SER A 418 -14.52 -1.10 -26.32
C SER A 418 -15.28 -0.92 -27.65
N GLY A 419 -14.58 -0.87 -28.80
CA GLY A 419 -15.19 -1.02 -30.12
C GLY A 419 -15.40 -2.51 -30.40
N GLY A 420 -16.59 -3.02 -30.14
CA GLY A 420 -16.97 -4.44 -30.07
C GLY A 420 -16.87 -5.31 -31.33
N GLU A 421 -15.87 -5.14 -32.17
CA GLU A 421 -15.51 -6.16 -33.17
C GLU A 421 -14.11 -6.69 -32.86
N SER A 422 -14.04 -8.00 -32.59
CA SER A 422 -12.78 -8.74 -32.58
C SER A 422 -12.23 -8.76 -34.01
N GLU A 423 -11.60 -7.68 -34.44
CA GLU A 423 -10.97 -7.61 -35.75
C GLU A 423 -9.73 -8.52 -35.77
N SER A 424 -9.88 -9.65 -36.45
CA SER A 424 -8.80 -10.57 -36.80
C SER A 424 -7.98 -9.96 -37.94
N ILE A 425 -6.95 -9.17 -37.59
CA ILE A 425 -5.89 -8.81 -38.53
C ILE A 425 -4.85 -9.93 -38.55
N GLY A 426 -5.03 -10.86 -39.48
CA GLY A 426 -4.13 -12.01 -39.66
C GLY A 426 -4.20 -13.01 -38.49
N ASN A 427 -3.35 -14.04 -38.54
CA ASN A 427 -3.34 -15.19 -37.62
C ASN A 427 -2.94 -14.84 -36.16
N MET A 428 -3.22 -13.63 -35.68
CA MET A 428 -3.02 -13.16 -34.32
C MET A 428 -4.36 -12.68 -33.76
N GLN A 429 -4.98 -13.53 -32.96
CA GLN A 429 -6.17 -13.21 -32.18
C GLN A 429 -5.78 -12.18 -31.12
N ILE A 430 -6.21 -10.91 -31.30
CA ILE A 430 -6.09 -9.89 -30.25
C ILE A 430 -7.16 -10.22 -29.22
N ASN A 431 -6.79 -11.04 -28.23
CA ASN A 431 -7.65 -11.25 -27.06
C ASN A 431 -7.87 -9.91 -26.38
N ALA A 432 -9.12 -9.61 -25.98
CA ALA A 432 -9.44 -8.45 -25.14
C ALA A 432 -8.47 -8.43 -23.96
N VAL A 433 -7.57 -7.45 -23.94
CA VAL A 433 -6.51 -7.39 -22.93
C VAL A 433 -7.02 -6.55 -21.77
N ASP A 434 -7.04 -7.16 -20.58
CA ASP A 434 -7.47 -6.51 -19.34
C ASP A 434 -6.47 -5.42 -18.91
N PRO A 435 -6.87 -4.14 -18.87
CA PRO A 435 -6.09 -3.02 -18.35
C PRO A 435 -5.49 -3.28 -16.95
N LEU A 436 -6.24 -3.97 -16.09
CA LEU A 436 -5.87 -4.24 -14.71
C LEU A 436 -4.61 -5.12 -14.63
N PHE A 437 -4.51 -6.12 -15.50
CA PHE A 437 -3.37 -7.05 -15.55
C PHE A 437 -2.04 -6.32 -15.73
N PHE A 438 -1.97 -5.37 -16.67
CA PHE A 438 -0.73 -4.61 -16.92
C PHE A 438 -0.35 -3.72 -15.74
N LEU A 439 -1.32 -3.04 -15.13
CA LEU A 439 -1.09 -2.20 -13.96
C LEU A 439 -0.48 -3.00 -12.81
N VAL A 440 -1.06 -4.19 -12.55
CA VAL A 440 -0.61 -5.12 -11.54
C VAL A 440 0.82 -5.63 -11.82
N VAL A 441 1.12 -6.04 -13.06
CA VAL A 441 2.46 -6.49 -13.46
C VAL A 441 3.50 -5.36 -13.32
N PHE A 442 3.15 -4.13 -13.70
CA PHE A 442 4.03 -2.98 -13.54
C PHE A 442 4.33 -2.68 -12.07
N PHE A 443 3.31 -2.77 -11.20
CA PHE A 443 3.51 -2.60 -9.76
C PHE A 443 4.47 -3.66 -9.18
N TYR A 444 4.33 -4.92 -9.58
CA TYR A 444 5.25 -5.99 -9.15
C TYR A 444 6.67 -5.76 -9.67
N GLY A 445 6.81 -5.31 -10.92
CA GLY A 445 8.11 -4.97 -11.52
C GLY A 445 8.83 -3.85 -10.76
N VAL A 446 8.13 -2.75 -10.45
CA VAL A 446 8.68 -1.63 -9.67
C VAL A 446 9.04 -2.06 -8.25
N SER A 447 8.20 -2.89 -7.62
CA SER A 447 8.45 -3.41 -6.27
C SER A 447 9.67 -4.34 -6.23
N ALA A 448 9.81 -5.25 -7.20
CA ALA A 448 10.97 -6.13 -7.31
C ALA A 448 12.26 -5.33 -7.57
N GLN A 449 12.19 -4.31 -8.43
CA GLN A 449 13.32 -3.43 -8.70
C GLN A 449 13.73 -2.62 -7.45
N ALA A 450 12.78 -2.14 -6.65
CA ALA A 450 13.06 -1.45 -5.39
C ALA A 450 13.90 -2.31 -4.43
N VAL A 451 13.54 -3.60 -4.31
CA VAL A 451 14.30 -4.55 -3.48
C VAL A 451 15.71 -4.77 -4.03
N GLY A 452 15.83 -5.01 -5.33
CA GLY A 452 17.13 -5.23 -5.99
C GLY A 452 18.07 -4.01 -5.90
N ASN A 453 17.57 -2.82 -6.25
CA ASN A 453 18.32 -1.57 -6.22
C ASN A 453 18.72 -1.19 -4.80
N GLY A 454 17.82 -1.36 -3.82
CA GLY A 454 18.11 -1.11 -2.41
C GLY A 454 19.17 -2.04 -1.84
N ALA A 455 19.07 -3.35 -2.12
CA ALA A 455 20.08 -4.33 -1.73
C ALA A 455 21.46 -4.00 -2.32
N MET A 456 21.50 -3.63 -3.61
CA MET A 456 22.73 -3.26 -4.31
C MET A 456 23.37 -1.99 -3.73
N ALA A 457 22.55 -0.98 -3.41
CA ALA A 457 23.02 0.25 -2.75
C ALA A 457 23.72 -0.06 -1.41
N GLY A 458 23.20 -1.00 -0.62
CA GLY A 458 23.83 -1.42 0.64
C GLY A 458 25.12 -2.21 0.49
N LEU A 459 25.15 -3.13 -0.47
CA LEU A 459 26.33 -3.93 -0.79
C LEU A 459 27.49 -3.02 -1.21
N MET A 460 27.21 -2.00 -2.03
CA MET A 460 28.21 -1.00 -2.42
C MET A 460 28.64 -0.12 -1.24
N ALA A 461 27.71 0.37 -0.42
CA ALA A 461 27.99 1.27 0.71
C ALA A 461 28.87 0.64 1.78
N THR A 462 28.48 -0.54 2.25
CA THR A 462 29.04 -1.12 3.48
C THR A 462 29.50 -2.56 3.33
N GLY A 463 29.30 -3.18 2.16
CA GLY A 463 29.56 -4.60 1.93
C GLY A 463 28.55 -5.54 2.60
N ARG A 464 27.52 -4.99 3.26
CA ARG A 464 26.49 -5.76 3.99
C ARG A 464 25.12 -5.50 3.39
N LEU A 465 24.39 -6.58 3.07
CA LEU A 465 23.02 -6.51 2.56
C LEU A 465 22.06 -5.84 3.57
N ALA A 466 22.24 -6.11 4.86
CA ALA A 466 21.38 -5.56 5.92
C ALA A 466 21.28 -4.02 5.91
N ASN A 467 22.35 -3.33 5.50
CA ASN A 467 22.36 -1.86 5.42
C ASN A 467 21.70 -1.33 4.13
N GLY A 468 21.55 -2.16 3.10
CA GLY A 468 20.85 -1.82 1.85
C GLY A 468 19.34 -1.96 1.96
N MET A 469 18.90 -2.88 2.83
CA MET A 469 17.50 -3.12 3.10
C MET A 469 16.72 -1.87 3.55
N LYS A 470 17.38 -0.86 4.15
CA LYS A 470 16.74 0.43 4.45
C LYS A 470 16.40 1.22 3.18
N HIS A 471 17.30 1.22 2.19
CA HIS A 471 17.06 1.89 0.91
C HIS A 471 15.98 1.18 0.13
N SER A 472 15.97 -0.16 0.16
CA SER A 472 14.88 -0.98 -0.40
C SER A 472 13.53 -0.60 0.22
N GLY A 473 13.45 -0.50 1.55
CA GLY A 473 12.23 -0.11 2.25
C GLY A 473 11.75 1.30 1.88
N TYR A 474 12.64 2.29 1.83
CA TYR A 474 12.26 3.64 1.40
C TYR A 474 11.78 3.68 -0.06
N MET A 475 12.40 2.92 -0.97
CA MET A 475 11.95 2.80 -2.36
C MET A 475 10.58 2.10 -2.45
N LEU A 476 10.36 1.03 -1.70
CA LEU A 476 9.07 0.33 -1.62
C LEU A 476 7.95 1.23 -1.09
N ILE A 477 8.23 2.02 -0.04
CA ILE A 477 7.28 3.03 0.47
C ILE A 477 6.92 3.99 -0.65
N LEU A 478 7.92 4.52 -1.37
CA LEU A 478 7.70 5.45 -2.46
C LEU A 478 6.87 4.84 -3.61
N ALA A 479 7.11 3.57 -3.96
CA ALA A 479 6.27 2.84 -4.92
C ALA A 479 4.82 2.69 -4.46
N LEU A 480 4.60 2.27 -3.20
CA LEU A 480 3.26 2.12 -2.63
C LEU A 480 2.49 3.45 -2.66
N PHE A 481 3.15 4.54 -2.28
CA PHE A 481 2.55 5.87 -2.36
C PHE A 481 2.27 6.28 -3.81
N ALA A 482 3.23 6.15 -4.71
CA ALA A 482 3.05 6.55 -6.11
C ALA A 482 1.91 5.78 -6.79
N PHE A 483 1.81 4.47 -6.58
CA PHE A 483 0.74 3.68 -7.18
C PHE A 483 -0.61 3.93 -6.52
N ASN A 484 -0.70 4.06 -5.20
CA ASN A 484 -1.97 4.31 -4.53
C ASN A 484 -2.57 5.67 -4.86
N PHE A 485 -1.75 6.72 -4.96
CA PHE A 485 -2.24 8.07 -5.29
C PHE A 485 -2.38 8.33 -6.78
N VAL A 486 -1.48 7.76 -7.59
CA VAL A 486 -1.42 8.07 -9.02
C VAL A 486 -2.04 6.96 -9.86
N ALA A 487 -1.67 5.69 -9.70
CA ALA A 487 -2.05 4.64 -10.66
C ALA A 487 -3.39 3.95 -10.35
N PHE A 488 -3.70 3.69 -9.07
CA PHE A 488 -4.93 3.06 -8.62
C PHE A 488 -6.10 4.05 -8.56
N SER A 489 -6.40 4.73 -9.67
CA SER A 489 -7.63 5.50 -9.79
C SER A 489 -8.84 4.56 -10.01
N PRO A 490 -10.03 4.89 -9.49
CA PRO A 490 -11.21 4.01 -9.53
C PRO A 490 -11.57 3.49 -10.94
N GLU A 491 -11.38 4.33 -11.96
CA GLU A 491 -11.62 4.01 -13.38
C GLU A 491 -10.82 2.81 -13.91
N LEU A 492 -9.67 2.49 -13.27
CA LEU A 492 -8.73 1.45 -13.72
C LEU A 492 -8.80 0.17 -12.88
N ILE A 493 -9.51 0.18 -11.74
CA ILE A 493 -9.62 -0.99 -10.84
C ILE A 493 -10.73 -1.95 -11.31
N GLY A 494 -11.50 -1.58 -12.34
CA GLY A 494 -12.58 -2.41 -12.85
C GLY A 494 -13.76 -2.52 -11.88
N VAL A 495 -13.88 -1.59 -10.92
CA VAL A 495 -15.14 -1.41 -10.21
C VAL A 495 -16.13 -0.93 -11.27
N PRO A 496 -17.19 -1.68 -11.60
CA PRO A 496 -18.22 -1.17 -12.49
C PRO A 496 -18.72 0.12 -11.83
N MET A 497 -18.54 1.25 -12.51
CA MET A 497 -19.31 2.42 -12.12
C MET A 497 -20.76 2.00 -12.28
N ALA A 498 -21.59 2.26 -11.26
CA ALA A 498 -23.04 2.04 -11.37
C ALA A 498 -23.49 2.60 -12.72
N GLU A 499 -23.91 1.74 -13.63
CA GLU A 499 -24.14 2.11 -15.03
C GLU A 499 -25.38 3.01 -15.16
N GLY A 500 -26.02 3.33 -14.03
CA GLY A 500 -27.28 4.03 -13.95
C GLY A 500 -28.40 3.09 -14.36
N LEU A 501 -29.64 3.50 -14.09
CA LEU A 501 -30.79 2.82 -14.64
C LEU A 501 -30.80 2.99 -16.16
N VAL A 502 -31.10 1.91 -16.90
CA VAL A 502 -31.40 2.02 -18.33
C VAL A 502 -32.74 2.73 -18.48
N HIS A 503 -32.74 3.91 -19.09
CA HIS A 503 -33.92 4.76 -19.20
C HIS A 503 -34.09 5.33 -20.62
N SER A 504 -35.29 5.84 -20.93
CA SER A 504 -35.55 6.55 -22.16
C SER A 504 -34.82 7.89 -22.22
N ILE A 505 -34.55 8.37 -23.44
CA ILE A 505 -34.01 9.71 -23.66
C ILE A 505 -35.19 10.63 -23.99
N GLY A 506 -35.53 11.52 -23.05
CA GLY A 506 -36.65 12.44 -23.17
C GLY A 506 -38.01 11.81 -22.85
N ARG A 507 -39.06 12.61 -23.05
CA ARG A 507 -40.44 12.28 -22.68
C ARG A 507 -41.32 11.95 -23.88
N MET A 508 -42.30 11.08 -23.66
CA MET A 508 -43.40 10.78 -24.58
C MET A 508 -44.71 11.38 -24.05
N ALA A 509 -45.65 11.65 -24.95
CA ALA A 509 -47.00 12.03 -24.54
C ALA A 509 -47.76 10.77 -24.06
N PRO A 510 -48.54 10.87 -22.97
CA PRO A 510 -49.50 9.85 -22.56
C PRO A 510 -50.48 9.53 -23.71
N GLY A 511 -50.44 8.29 -24.24
CA GLY A 511 -51.33 7.87 -25.34
C GLY A 511 -50.84 6.65 -26.10
#